data_AF-A0A968MLI8-F1
#
_entry.id   AF-A0A968MLI8-F1
#
_cell.length_a   1.000
_cell.length_b   1.000
_cell.length_c   1.000
_cell.angle_alpha   90.00
_cell.angle_beta   90.00
_cell.angle_gamma   90.00
#
_symmetry.space_group_name_H-M   'P 1'
#
loop_
_entity.id
_entity.type
_entity.pdbx_description
1 polymer ?
#
loop_
_entity_poly.entity_id
_entity_poly.type
_entity_poly.pdbx_seq_one_letter_code
_entity_poly.pdbx_strand_id
1 'polypeptide(L)'
;MNWMRMGSVALALVGAAATGCGDEEKPTNTSQHPLCRPSAQIPTDTFVPLRGGYPQIQGEDPHVFEAVPFPPENPYSADKALLGKILFWDEQMSSDNTMACGTCHVPSAGGADPRATTAGHPGPDGILGGIDDIHGARGVARCEIQNGQVVRKDDATFGPNPQFTGRKAPSYLDAMYYPDIFWDGRATSQFTVPNTGEVAITRGGALESQSMGPPLSDAEMACENRTWDDIEAKLEVVVPLALATELPDDMARILCDYPSYPELFAWAFPNDPWSAQRTWRSRSRLTSVRWSRTRLPSMSGPPATRPR
;
A
#
# COMPACT_ATOMS: atom_id res chain seq x y z
N MET A 1 52.16 -18.13 -67.44
CA MET A 1 51.70 -18.19 -66.04
C MET A 1 50.64 -19.26 -65.93
N ASN A 2 50.81 -20.19 -65.00
CA ASN A 2 50.23 -21.54 -65.02
C ASN A 2 49.49 -21.79 -63.70
N TRP A 3 48.17 -21.98 -63.70
CA TRP A 3 47.33 -22.48 -62.58
C TRP A 3 46.03 -23.00 -63.25
N MET A 4 45.66 -24.27 -63.37
CA MET A 4 45.75 -25.53 -62.59
C MET A 4 44.73 -25.64 -61.44
N ARG A 5 44.02 -26.78 -61.47
CA ARG A 5 42.82 -27.20 -60.72
C ARG A 5 43.07 -27.48 -59.22
N MET A 6 41.96 -27.80 -58.53
CA MET A 6 41.79 -28.53 -57.24
C MET A 6 41.53 -27.60 -56.04
N GLY A 7 40.68 -27.93 -55.06
CA GLY A 7 39.93 -29.16 -54.78
C GLY A 7 39.03 -28.94 -53.56
N SER A 8 38.10 -29.88 -53.34
CA SER A 8 37.22 -29.96 -52.18
C SER A 8 38.01 -30.11 -50.87
N VAL A 9 37.55 -29.44 -49.81
CA VAL A 9 37.92 -29.77 -48.43
C VAL A 9 36.65 -29.98 -47.61
N ALA A 10 36.62 -31.13 -46.94
CA ALA A 10 35.55 -31.65 -46.11
C ALA A 10 35.33 -30.79 -44.85
N LEU A 11 34.05 -30.54 -44.53
CA LEU A 11 33.65 -29.96 -43.25
C LEU A 11 33.41 -31.10 -42.26
N ALA A 12 34.24 -31.18 -41.23
CA ALA A 12 34.11 -32.15 -40.15
C ALA A 12 32.91 -31.80 -39.26
N LEU A 13 32.00 -32.77 -39.08
CA LEU A 13 30.98 -32.76 -38.04
C LEU A 13 31.66 -33.03 -36.69
N VAL A 14 31.70 -32.02 -35.81
CA VAL A 14 31.93 -32.22 -34.38
C VAL A 14 30.58 -32.11 -33.69
N GLY A 15 30.06 -33.26 -33.24
CA GLY A 15 28.92 -33.32 -32.34
C GLY A 15 29.33 -32.83 -30.96
N ALA A 16 28.70 -31.75 -30.49
CA ALA A 16 28.73 -31.36 -29.09
C ALA A 16 27.44 -31.85 -28.42
N ALA A 17 27.62 -32.68 -27.40
CA ALA A 17 26.56 -33.24 -26.58
C ALA A 17 25.78 -32.14 -25.84
N ALA A 18 24.46 -32.33 -25.76
CA ALA A 18 23.58 -31.52 -24.93
C ALA A 18 23.86 -31.81 -23.45
N THR A 19 24.57 -30.91 -22.79
CA THR A 19 24.59 -30.80 -21.31
C THR A 19 23.48 -29.84 -20.90
N GLY A 20 22.66 -30.30 -19.94
CA GLY A 20 21.40 -29.70 -19.54
C GLY A 20 21.45 -28.24 -19.10
N CYS A 21 20.31 -27.58 -19.25
CA CYS A 21 20.01 -26.32 -18.59
C CYS A 21 20.02 -26.57 -17.09
N GLY A 22 21.08 -26.11 -16.41
CA GLY A 22 21.05 -25.95 -14.96
C GLY A 22 20.04 -24.87 -14.62
N ASP A 23 19.22 -25.14 -13.60
CA ASP A 23 18.38 -24.15 -12.95
C ASP A 23 19.26 -22.96 -12.55
N GLU A 24 18.97 -21.79 -13.10
CA GLU A 24 19.65 -20.55 -12.74
C GLU A 24 19.28 -20.25 -11.28
N GLU A 25 20.22 -20.53 -10.38
CA GLU A 25 20.10 -20.33 -8.95
C GLU A 25 19.80 -18.85 -8.68
N LYS A 26 18.55 -18.57 -8.30
CA LYS A 26 18.08 -17.22 -7.93
C LYS A 26 19.04 -16.68 -6.86
N PRO A 27 19.62 -15.48 -7.02
CA PRO A 27 20.62 -14.97 -6.09
C PRO A 27 20.06 -14.90 -4.66
N THR A 28 20.69 -15.65 -3.75
CA THR A 28 20.28 -15.91 -2.36
C THR A 28 20.70 -14.82 -1.37
N ASN A 29 20.82 -13.56 -1.80
CA ASN A 29 21.21 -12.47 -0.91
C ASN A 29 20.11 -11.41 -0.78
N THR A 30 19.03 -11.77 -0.09
CA THR A 30 18.09 -10.84 0.55
C THR A 30 18.22 -11.05 2.06
N SER A 31 18.76 -10.06 2.77
CA SER A 31 18.69 -10.04 4.23
C SER A 31 17.24 -10.24 4.65
N GLN A 32 16.96 -11.35 5.36
CA GLN A 32 15.61 -11.67 5.83
C GLN A 32 15.04 -10.48 6.63
N HIS A 33 13.74 -10.20 6.46
CA HIS A 33 13.07 -9.13 7.17
C HIS A 33 13.34 -9.27 8.69
N PRO A 34 13.71 -8.21 9.43
CA PRO A 34 14.17 -8.33 10.83
C PRO A 34 13.10 -8.91 11.78
N LEU A 35 11.82 -8.73 11.46
CA LEU A 35 10.68 -9.31 12.18
C LEU A 35 10.03 -10.52 11.46
N CYS A 36 10.71 -11.12 10.49
CA CYS A 36 10.25 -12.34 9.84
C CYS A 36 10.03 -13.45 10.88
N ARG A 37 8.89 -14.13 10.79
CA ARG A 37 8.59 -15.36 11.54
C ARG A 37 8.17 -16.46 10.56
N PRO A 38 9.03 -17.46 10.29
CA PRO A 38 8.69 -18.57 9.42
C PRO A 38 7.42 -19.29 9.89
N SER A 39 6.68 -19.92 8.95
CA SER A 39 5.40 -20.59 9.25
C SER A 39 5.50 -21.65 10.36
N ALA A 40 6.68 -22.23 10.59
CA ALA A 40 6.92 -23.20 11.65
C ALA A 40 6.88 -22.60 13.08
N GLN A 41 6.95 -21.27 13.20
CA GLN A 41 6.96 -20.53 14.47
C GLN A 41 5.62 -19.85 14.79
N ILE A 42 4.62 -20.00 13.92
CA ILE A 42 3.29 -19.39 14.08
C ILE A 42 2.32 -20.44 14.62
N PRO A 43 1.62 -20.18 15.74
CA PRO A 43 0.59 -21.09 16.24
C PRO A 43 -0.49 -21.31 15.17
N THR A 44 -0.85 -22.56 14.90
CA THR A 44 -1.84 -22.89 13.85
C THR A 44 -3.26 -22.39 14.15
N ASP A 45 -3.52 -21.96 15.39
CA ASP A 45 -4.82 -21.51 15.90
C ASP A 45 -5.03 -19.98 15.79
N THR A 46 -4.00 -19.20 15.41
CA THR A 46 -4.16 -17.76 15.10
C THR A 46 -4.64 -17.51 13.67
N PHE A 47 -4.81 -18.59 12.90
CA PHE A 47 -5.22 -18.55 11.51
C PHE A 47 -6.75 -18.60 11.41
N VAL A 48 -7.40 -17.46 11.23
CA VAL A 48 -8.65 -17.44 10.44
C VAL A 48 -8.22 -17.22 9.00
N PRO A 49 -8.11 -18.29 8.18
CA PRO A 49 -7.80 -18.10 6.77
C PRO A 49 -8.91 -17.26 6.14
N LEU A 50 -8.61 -16.04 5.71
CA LEU A 50 -9.38 -15.37 4.65
C LEU A 50 -9.31 -16.14 3.31
N ARG A 51 -8.59 -17.29 3.26
CA ARG A 51 -8.66 -18.27 2.17
C ARG A 51 -9.98 -19.03 2.13
N GLY A 52 -10.73 -19.09 3.23
CA GLY A 52 -12.15 -19.35 3.14
C GLY A 52 -12.81 -18.06 2.70
N GLY A 53 -13.39 -18.01 1.50
CA GLY A 53 -14.31 -16.92 1.15
C GLY A 53 -15.29 -16.70 2.30
N TYR A 54 -15.79 -15.46 2.45
CA TYR A 54 -16.80 -15.10 3.45
C TYR A 54 -17.71 -16.30 3.73
N PRO A 55 -17.78 -16.79 4.99
CA PRO A 55 -18.57 -17.97 5.29
C PRO A 55 -19.93 -17.74 4.65
N GLN A 56 -20.27 -18.58 3.67
CA GLN A 56 -21.60 -18.55 3.09
C GLN A 56 -22.49 -18.93 4.27
N ILE A 57 -23.12 -17.92 4.87
CA ILE A 57 -24.08 -18.06 5.94
C ILE A 57 -25.16 -19.00 5.41
N GLN A 58 -25.04 -20.29 5.74
CA GLN A 58 -26.04 -21.30 5.47
C GLN A 58 -27.12 -21.14 6.52
N GLY A 59 -28.09 -20.29 6.21
CA GLY A 59 -29.23 -20.00 7.06
C GLY A 59 -29.84 -18.68 6.65
N GLU A 60 -31.17 -18.65 6.60
CA GLU A 60 -31.96 -17.42 6.46
C GLU A 60 -31.78 -16.57 7.73
N ASP A 61 -30.62 -15.96 7.91
CA ASP A 61 -30.45 -14.84 8.83
C ASP A 61 -31.08 -13.61 8.15
N PRO A 62 -32.12 -12.98 8.72
CA PRO A 62 -32.71 -11.76 8.17
C PRO A 62 -31.74 -10.57 8.14
N HIS A 63 -30.53 -10.71 8.69
CA HIS A 63 -29.43 -9.75 8.58
C HIS A 63 -28.38 -10.16 7.54
N VAL A 64 -28.82 -10.49 6.32
CA VAL A 64 -27.89 -10.64 5.18
C VAL A 64 -27.25 -9.27 4.91
N PHE A 65 -26.06 -9.04 5.46
CA PHE A 65 -25.22 -7.94 5.01
C PHE A 65 -24.97 -8.11 3.51
N GLU A 66 -25.19 -7.05 2.74
CA GLU A 66 -24.87 -7.08 1.31
C GLU A 66 -23.41 -7.51 1.11
N ALA A 67 -23.17 -8.34 0.10
CA ALA A 67 -21.82 -8.74 -0.26
C ALA A 67 -21.00 -7.49 -0.60
N VAL A 68 -19.78 -7.39 -0.03
CA VAL A 68 -18.90 -6.26 -0.30
C VAL A 68 -18.66 -6.13 -1.81
N PRO A 69 -18.90 -4.95 -2.41
CA PRO A 69 -18.67 -4.77 -3.83
C PRO A 69 -17.18 -4.64 -4.15
N PHE A 70 -16.74 -5.32 -5.21
CA PHE A 70 -15.40 -5.20 -5.77
C PHE A 70 -15.50 -4.88 -7.27
N PRO A 71 -14.76 -3.89 -7.79
CA PRO A 71 -14.74 -3.62 -9.21
C PRO A 71 -14.11 -4.80 -9.98
N PRO A 72 -14.63 -5.18 -11.16
CA PRO A 72 -14.07 -6.26 -11.97
C PRO A 72 -12.58 -6.09 -12.30
N GLU A 73 -12.12 -4.84 -12.44
CA GLU A 73 -10.74 -4.48 -12.72
C GLU A 73 -9.81 -4.70 -11.52
N ASN A 74 -10.37 -4.77 -10.29
CA ASN A 74 -9.64 -5.08 -9.08
C ASN A 74 -10.41 -6.12 -8.24
N PRO A 75 -10.47 -7.40 -8.68
CA PRO A 75 -11.27 -8.44 -8.01
C PRO A 75 -10.64 -8.85 -6.68
N TYR A 76 -11.45 -9.25 -5.70
CA TYR A 76 -10.98 -9.66 -4.36
C TYR A 76 -10.00 -10.85 -4.40
N SER A 77 -9.02 -10.83 -3.49
CA SER A 77 -8.16 -11.96 -3.13
C SER A 77 -7.55 -11.69 -1.75
N ALA A 78 -7.34 -12.75 -0.98
CA ALA A 78 -6.70 -12.66 0.34
C ALA A 78 -5.29 -12.08 0.24
N ASP A 79 -4.54 -12.43 -0.81
CA ASP A 79 -3.16 -11.99 -1.00
C ASP A 79 -3.06 -10.47 -1.20
N LYS A 80 -3.94 -9.91 -2.06
CA LYS A 80 -4.03 -8.46 -2.25
C LYS A 80 -4.51 -7.75 -0.96
N ALA A 81 -5.37 -8.38 -0.17
CA ALA A 81 -5.85 -7.80 1.08
C ALA A 81 -4.75 -7.74 2.14
N LEU A 82 -3.89 -8.77 2.20
CA LEU A 82 -2.72 -8.79 3.07
C LEU A 82 -1.67 -7.75 2.64
N LEU A 83 -1.42 -7.60 1.34
CA LEU A 83 -0.58 -6.49 0.84
C LEU A 83 -1.16 -5.12 1.21
N GLY A 84 -2.47 -4.93 1.07
CA GLY A 84 -3.14 -3.71 1.52
C GLY A 84 -2.97 -3.48 3.03
N LYS A 85 -2.99 -4.53 3.86
CA LYS A 85 -2.75 -4.46 5.31
C LYS A 85 -1.34 -3.94 5.60
N ILE A 86 -0.35 -4.47 4.90
CA ILE A 86 1.05 -4.07 5.04
C ILE A 86 1.18 -2.58 4.74
N LEU A 87 0.70 -2.13 3.59
CA LEU A 87 0.76 -0.72 3.17
C LEU A 87 0.00 0.22 4.12
N PHE A 88 -1.14 -0.23 4.64
CA PHE A 88 -1.96 0.57 5.56
C PHE A 88 -1.23 0.93 6.86
N TRP A 89 -0.32 0.05 7.31
CA TRP A 89 0.44 0.22 8.55
C TRP A 89 1.90 0.65 8.34
N ASP A 90 2.37 0.79 7.10
CA ASP A 90 3.76 1.16 6.85
C ASP A 90 3.96 2.68 6.85
N GLU A 91 4.62 3.19 7.90
CA GLU A 91 4.98 4.61 8.03
C GLU A 91 5.93 5.07 6.93
N GLN A 92 6.64 4.16 6.26
CA GLN A 92 7.51 4.48 5.13
C GLN A 92 6.74 4.95 3.90
N MET A 93 5.41 4.79 3.89
CA MET A 93 4.52 5.41 2.91
C MET A 93 4.54 6.94 3.03
N SER A 94 4.72 7.52 4.22
CA SER A 94 4.93 8.97 4.38
C SER A 94 6.33 9.39 3.93
N SER A 95 6.52 10.68 3.63
CA SER A 95 7.85 11.20 3.26
C SER A 95 8.84 11.06 4.41
N ASP A 96 8.41 11.40 5.63
CA ASP A 96 9.25 11.54 6.82
C ASP A 96 9.26 10.34 7.75
N ASN A 97 8.66 9.22 7.34
CA ASN A 97 8.59 7.98 8.11
C ASN A 97 7.82 8.10 9.43
N THR A 98 6.87 9.03 9.55
CA THR A 98 6.10 9.22 10.79
C THR A 98 4.60 8.92 10.66
N MET A 99 4.10 8.77 9.43
CA MET A 99 2.67 8.60 9.17
C MET A 99 2.37 7.41 8.28
N ALA A 100 1.37 6.63 8.68
CA ALA A 100 0.72 5.59 7.89
C ALA A 100 -0.79 5.85 7.85
N CYS A 101 -1.53 5.13 7.02
CA CYS A 101 -3.00 5.21 7.02
C CYS A 101 -3.56 4.89 8.42
N GLY A 102 -3.02 3.84 9.06
CA GLY A 102 -3.38 3.41 10.41
C GLY A 102 -3.05 4.38 11.53
N THR A 103 -2.23 5.41 11.27
CA THR A 103 -1.95 6.48 12.24
C THR A 103 -3.18 7.35 12.48
N CYS A 104 -3.95 7.64 11.43
CA CYS A 104 -5.20 8.40 11.50
C CYS A 104 -6.44 7.50 11.57
N HIS A 105 -6.35 6.25 11.11
CA HIS A 105 -7.51 5.35 10.98
C HIS A 105 -7.39 4.15 11.93
N VAL A 106 -7.68 4.37 13.20
CA VAL A 106 -7.37 3.40 14.26
C VAL A 106 -8.55 2.45 14.50
N PRO A 107 -8.37 1.12 14.39
CA PRO A 107 -9.46 0.16 14.59
C PRO A 107 -10.16 0.26 15.95
N SER A 108 -9.40 0.44 17.03
CA SER A 108 -9.95 0.57 18.40
C SER A 108 -10.72 1.86 18.62
N ALA A 109 -10.61 2.83 17.70
CA ALA A 109 -11.41 4.06 17.68
C ALA A 109 -12.51 4.00 16.59
N GLY A 110 -12.96 2.79 16.23
CA GLY A 110 -13.97 2.60 15.19
C GLY A 110 -13.48 3.02 13.80
N GLY A 111 -12.18 3.01 13.56
CA GLY A 111 -11.56 3.40 12.28
C GLY A 111 -11.38 4.90 12.06
N ALA A 112 -11.71 5.74 13.04
CA ALA A 112 -11.49 7.19 12.99
C ALA A 112 -10.16 7.60 13.69
N ASP A 113 -9.83 8.89 13.67
CA ASP A 113 -8.63 9.42 14.34
C ASP A 113 -8.93 9.80 15.81
N PRO A 114 -8.45 9.02 16.80
CA PRO A 114 -8.64 9.36 18.22
C PRO A 114 -7.77 10.55 18.66
N ARG A 115 -6.85 11.04 17.82
CA ARG A 115 -5.94 12.16 18.13
C ARG A 115 -6.55 13.52 17.78
N ALA A 116 -7.65 13.54 17.01
CA ALA A 116 -8.36 14.75 16.59
C ALA A 116 -9.26 15.32 17.72
N THR A 117 -8.70 15.45 18.93
CA THR A 117 -9.40 15.92 20.14
C THR A 117 -9.21 17.41 20.38
N THR A 118 -8.14 18.02 19.87
CA THR A 118 -7.87 19.47 19.95
C THR A 118 -8.23 20.17 18.65
N ALA A 119 -8.81 21.37 18.75
CA ALA A 119 -8.93 22.28 17.61
C ALA A 119 -7.53 22.81 17.33
N GLY A 120 -7.00 22.49 16.16
CA GLY A 120 -5.60 22.71 15.83
C GLY A 120 -5.36 23.13 14.40
N HIS A 121 -6.41 23.25 13.58
CA HIS A 121 -6.35 23.87 12.26
C HIS A 121 -6.98 25.27 12.35
N PRO A 122 -6.38 26.31 11.75
CA PRO A 122 -6.77 27.73 11.90
C PRO A 122 -8.08 28.11 11.19
N GLY A 123 -8.98 27.16 10.96
CA GLY A 123 -10.23 27.41 10.26
C GLY A 123 -10.09 28.07 8.87
N PRO A 124 -11.19 28.63 8.34
CA PRO A 124 -11.18 29.43 7.12
C PRO A 124 -10.52 30.81 7.26
N ASP A 125 -10.41 31.39 8.46
CA ASP A 125 -9.82 32.71 8.64
C ASP A 125 -8.28 32.72 8.70
N GLY A 126 -7.68 31.54 8.91
CA GLY A 126 -6.23 31.36 8.94
C GLY A 126 -5.57 31.76 10.25
N ILE A 127 -6.33 31.95 11.33
CA ILE A 127 -5.85 32.37 12.64
C ILE A 127 -6.13 31.30 13.70
N LEU A 128 -5.07 30.70 14.25
CA LEU A 128 -5.21 29.78 15.40
C LEU A 128 -5.66 30.51 16.67
N GLY A 129 -6.47 29.81 17.48
CA GLY A 129 -7.04 30.31 18.73
C GLY A 129 -8.40 30.99 18.53
N GLY A 130 -8.93 30.96 17.30
CA GLY A 130 -10.25 31.48 16.94
C GLY A 130 -11.39 30.54 17.32
N ILE A 131 -12.62 31.02 17.15
CA ILE A 131 -13.84 30.22 17.38
C ILE A 131 -14.15 29.27 16.21
N ASP A 132 -13.51 29.47 15.07
CA ASP A 132 -13.64 28.68 13.84
C ASP A 132 -12.53 27.63 13.68
N ASP A 133 -11.66 27.49 14.68
CA ASP A 133 -10.63 26.45 14.71
C ASP A 133 -11.25 25.06 14.53
N ILE A 134 -10.63 24.26 13.68
CA ILE A 134 -11.12 22.94 13.31
C ILE A 134 -10.34 21.86 14.06
N HIS A 135 -11.07 20.88 14.58
CA HIS A 135 -10.50 19.64 15.08
C HIS A 135 -10.10 18.75 13.90
N GLY A 136 -8.93 19.01 13.33
CA GLY A 136 -8.32 18.26 12.24
C GLY A 136 -7.62 16.97 12.66
N ALA A 137 -7.29 16.12 11.68
CA ALA A 137 -6.30 15.07 11.88
C ALA A 137 -4.91 15.70 11.94
N ARG A 138 -4.07 15.22 12.87
CA ARG A 138 -2.67 15.67 12.97
C ARG A 138 -1.83 14.88 11.97
N GLY A 139 -1.12 15.58 11.09
CA GLY A 139 -0.30 15.05 10.00
C GLY A 139 1.21 15.10 10.25
N VAL A 140 1.99 15.29 9.19
CA VAL A 140 3.44 15.56 9.25
C VAL A 140 3.72 17.04 9.54
N ALA A 141 4.91 17.34 10.05
CA ALA A 141 5.38 18.74 10.06
C ALA A 141 5.80 19.14 8.64
N ARG A 142 5.73 20.43 8.35
CA ARG A 142 6.11 20.95 7.03
C ARG A 142 7.56 20.57 6.71
N CYS A 143 7.78 20.05 5.51
CA CYS A 143 9.08 19.62 5.05
C CYS A 143 9.20 19.68 3.54
N GLU A 144 10.42 19.60 3.03
CA GLU A 144 10.71 19.35 1.62
C GLU A 144 11.74 18.21 1.48
N ILE A 145 11.87 17.68 0.27
CA ILE A 145 12.94 16.74 -0.04
C ILE A 145 14.08 17.49 -0.73
N GLN A 146 15.26 17.51 -0.11
CA GLN A 146 16.49 18.03 -0.71
C GLN A 146 17.50 16.89 -0.84
N ASN A 147 17.99 16.62 -2.05
CA ASN A 147 18.98 15.57 -2.32
C ASN A 147 18.59 14.20 -1.73
N GLY A 148 17.31 13.83 -1.80
CA GLY A 148 16.78 12.58 -1.25
C GLY A 148 16.63 12.56 0.27
N GLN A 149 16.87 13.67 0.96
CA GLN A 149 16.71 13.79 2.42
C GLN A 149 15.53 14.69 2.78
N VAL A 150 14.85 14.33 3.86
CA VAL A 150 13.78 15.15 4.44
C VAL A 150 14.39 16.32 5.19
N VAL A 151 14.06 17.53 4.76
CA VAL A 151 14.47 18.78 5.41
C VAL A 151 13.22 19.42 6.00
N ARG A 152 13.19 19.56 7.34
CA ARG A 152 12.09 20.21 8.05
C ARG A 152 12.09 21.71 7.75
N LYS A 153 10.89 22.26 7.59
CA LYS A 153 10.65 23.70 7.45
C LYS A 153 9.72 24.15 8.56
N ASP A 154 9.86 25.41 8.93
CA ASP A 154 8.84 26.05 9.74
C ASP A 154 7.62 26.36 8.87
N ASP A 155 6.46 25.98 9.37
CA ASP A 155 5.18 26.42 8.87
C ASP A 155 4.82 27.80 9.45
N ALA A 156 4.12 28.63 8.68
CA ALA A 156 3.74 29.97 9.13
C ALA A 156 2.77 29.95 10.32
N THR A 157 1.96 28.90 10.43
CA THR A 157 0.95 28.69 11.46
C THR A 157 1.45 27.76 12.56
N PHE A 158 2.09 26.65 12.18
CA PHE A 158 2.47 25.57 13.09
C PHE A 158 3.94 25.63 13.56
N GLY A 159 4.77 26.49 12.96
CA GLY A 159 6.21 26.53 13.20
C GLY A 159 6.84 25.16 12.90
N PRO A 160 7.68 24.61 13.80
CA PRO A 160 8.32 23.30 13.59
C PRO A 160 7.38 22.11 13.88
N ASN A 161 6.13 22.37 14.31
CA ASN A 161 5.23 21.32 14.77
C ASN A 161 4.48 20.64 13.62
N PRO A 162 3.93 19.43 13.85
CA PRO A 162 3.01 18.80 12.92
C PRO A 162 1.83 19.68 12.53
N GLN A 163 1.47 19.63 11.25
CA GLN A 163 0.31 20.34 10.72
C GLN A 163 -0.98 19.60 11.09
N PHE A 164 -2.10 20.32 11.10
CA PHE A 164 -3.43 19.74 11.22
C PHE A 164 -4.15 19.89 9.88
N THR A 165 -4.96 18.90 9.53
CA THR A 165 -5.82 18.96 8.35
C THR A 165 -7.10 19.75 8.63
N GLY A 166 -7.78 20.23 7.59
CA GLY A 166 -9.07 20.91 7.75
C GLY A 166 -10.25 19.99 8.11
N ARG A 167 -10.03 18.69 8.34
CA ARG A 167 -11.11 17.70 8.58
C ARG A 167 -10.63 16.56 9.48
N LYS A 168 -11.54 15.98 10.28
CA LYS A 168 -11.27 14.69 10.93
C LYS A 168 -11.17 13.57 9.88
N ALA A 169 -10.27 12.62 10.12
CA ALA A 169 -10.29 11.37 9.39
C ALA A 169 -11.56 10.59 9.80
N PRO A 170 -12.49 10.30 8.86
CA PRO A 170 -13.70 9.55 9.19
C PRO A 170 -13.38 8.09 9.48
N SER A 171 -14.37 7.35 9.97
CA SER A 171 -14.28 5.90 10.00
C SER A 171 -14.08 5.35 8.59
N TYR A 172 -13.21 4.35 8.45
CA TYR A 172 -13.13 3.54 7.22
C TYR A 172 -14.04 2.30 7.27
N LEU A 173 -14.68 2.01 8.42
CA LEU A 173 -15.62 0.90 8.53
C LEU A 173 -16.81 1.20 7.61
N ASP A 174 -17.25 0.18 6.89
CA ASP A 174 -18.34 0.24 5.90
C ASP A 174 -18.11 1.17 4.71
N ALA A 175 -16.95 1.84 4.61
CA ALA A 175 -16.62 2.72 3.49
C ALA A 175 -16.65 2.01 2.13
N MET A 176 -16.47 0.69 2.11
CA MET A 176 -16.51 -0.14 0.90
C MET A 176 -17.87 -0.28 0.25
N TYR A 177 -18.96 0.01 0.96
CA TYR A 177 -20.30 -0.03 0.41
C TYR A 177 -20.67 1.26 -0.35
N TYR A 178 -19.88 2.31 -0.21
CA TYR A 178 -20.20 3.62 -0.81
C TYR A 178 -19.56 3.76 -2.19
N PRO A 179 -20.36 4.08 -3.23
CA PRO A 179 -19.84 4.24 -4.58
C PRO A 179 -19.00 5.50 -4.75
N ASP A 180 -19.17 6.50 -3.88
CA ASP A 180 -18.40 7.73 -3.76
C ASP A 180 -18.10 7.97 -2.27
N ILE A 181 -16.88 8.37 -1.94
CA ILE A 181 -16.42 8.53 -0.56
C ILE A 181 -16.00 9.98 -0.44
N PHE A 182 -16.67 10.73 0.43
CA PHE A 182 -16.62 12.19 0.56
C PHE A 182 -17.64 12.98 -0.27
N TRP A 183 -18.37 13.84 0.45
CA TRP A 183 -19.41 14.71 -0.11
C TRP A 183 -18.88 15.82 -1.03
N ASP A 184 -17.60 16.15 -0.94
CA ASP A 184 -16.95 17.16 -1.79
C ASP A 184 -16.42 16.58 -3.11
N GLY A 185 -16.70 15.30 -3.38
CA GLY A 185 -16.41 14.66 -4.66
C GLY A 185 -14.93 14.36 -4.90
N ARG A 186 -14.05 14.54 -3.89
CA ARG A 186 -12.61 14.30 -4.06
C ARG A 186 -12.21 12.83 -4.19
N ALA A 187 -13.11 11.90 -3.84
CA ALA A 187 -12.95 10.48 -4.17
C ALA A 187 -14.24 9.89 -4.73
N THR A 188 -14.18 9.50 -6.01
CA THR A 188 -15.35 9.13 -6.80
C THR A 188 -15.30 7.67 -7.22
N SER A 189 -16.43 7.13 -7.68
CA SER A 189 -16.54 5.77 -8.21
C SER A 189 -15.58 5.44 -9.35
N GLN A 190 -15.09 6.46 -10.07
CA GLN A 190 -14.08 6.28 -11.10
C GLN A 190 -12.68 6.44 -10.50
N PHE A 191 -11.81 5.47 -10.78
CA PHE A 191 -10.39 5.58 -10.46
C PHE A 191 -9.57 5.88 -11.70
N THR A 192 -8.86 7.00 -11.66
CA THR A 192 -7.88 7.40 -12.67
C THR A 192 -6.48 7.27 -12.11
N VAL A 193 -5.60 6.61 -12.85
CA VAL A 193 -4.19 6.45 -12.47
C VAL A 193 -3.52 7.83 -12.49
N PRO A 194 -2.88 8.26 -11.38
CA PRO A 194 -2.15 9.52 -11.37
C PRO A 194 -1.03 9.52 -12.42
N ASN A 195 -0.66 10.70 -12.92
CA ASN A 195 0.37 10.94 -13.95
C ASN A 195 0.01 10.48 -15.37
N THR A 196 -0.72 9.39 -15.56
CA THR A 196 -1.12 8.92 -16.92
C THR A 196 -2.48 9.42 -17.35
N GLY A 197 -3.37 9.73 -16.40
CA GLY A 197 -4.77 10.09 -16.71
C GLY A 197 -5.62 8.92 -17.20
N GLU A 198 -5.07 7.70 -17.18
CA GLU A 198 -5.76 6.49 -17.60
C GLU A 198 -6.85 6.12 -16.60
N VAL A 199 -8.07 5.91 -17.07
CA VAL A 199 -9.16 5.37 -16.24
C VAL A 199 -8.92 3.88 -16.05
N ALA A 200 -8.57 3.48 -14.82
CA ALA A 200 -8.28 2.09 -14.48
C ALA A 200 -9.48 1.36 -13.84
N ILE A 201 -10.43 2.11 -13.25
CA ILE A 201 -11.71 1.55 -12.78
C ILE A 201 -12.80 2.53 -13.19
N THR A 202 -13.79 2.04 -13.95
CA THR A 202 -14.88 2.91 -14.44
C THR A 202 -15.94 3.18 -13.36
N ARG A 203 -16.21 2.20 -12.48
CA ARG A 203 -17.19 2.30 -11.39
C ARG A 203 -16.77 1.41 -10.22
N GLY A 204 -17.06 1.85 -8.99
CA GLY A 204 -16.79 1.11 -7.75
C GLY A 204 -15.35 1.25 -7.25
N GLY A 205 -14.59 2.22 -7.77
CA GLY A 205 -13.20 2.52 -7.45
C GLY A 205 -13.00 3.65 -6.42
N ALA A 206 -14.03 4.04 -5.67
CA ALA A 206 -13.94 5.18 -4.73
C ALA A 206 -12.87 5.01 -3.66
N LEU A 207 -12.65 3.79 -3.20
CA LEU A 207 -11.59 3.50 -2.27
C LEU A 207 -10.20 3.70 -2.93
N GLU A 208 -9.96 3.11 -4.11
CA GLU A 208 -8.74 3.33 -4.90
C GLU A 208 -8.49 4.83 -5.10
N SER A 209 -9.51 5.59 -5.51
CA SER A 209 -9.46 7.04 -5.67
C SER A 209 -9.09 7.77 -4.36
N GLN A 210 -9.75 7.44 -3.25
CA GLN A 210 -9.55 8.06 -1.94
C GLN A 210 -8.11 7.89 -1.43
N SER A 211 -7.54 6.71 -1.63
CA SER A 211 -6.22 6.37 -1.10
C SER A 211 -5.06 7.13 -1.75
N MET A 212 -5.30 7.80 -2.88
CA MET A 212 -4.25 8.49 -3.64
C MET A 212 -3.85 9.84 -3.06
N GLY A 213 -4.75 10.47 -2.28
CA GLY A 213 -4.56 11.82 -1.77
C GLY A 213 -3.55 11.90 -0.62
N PRO A 214 -3.80 11.20 0.51
CA PRO A 214 -3.00 11.38 1.72
C PRO A 214 -1.48 11.21 1.54
N PRO A 215 -0.98 10.22 0.77
CA PRO A 215 0.47 10.06 0.54
C PRO A 215 1.17 11.23 -0.15
N LEU A 216 0.42 12.10 -0.83
CA LEU A 216 0.90 13.31 -1.52
C LEU A 216 0.55 14.62 -0.80
N SER A 217 -0.31 14.56 0.21
CA SER A 217 -0.78 15.74 0.95
C SER A 217 0.30 16.19 1.93
N ASP A 218 0.78 17.42 1.77
CA ASP A 218 1.85 18.02 2.57
C ASP A 218 1.46 18.27 4.03
N ALA A 219 0.14 18.30 4.31
CA ALA A 219 -0.41 18.36 5.65
C ALA A 219 -0.75 16.99 6.24
N GLU A 220 -0.74 15.89 5.47
CA GLU A 220 -1.10 14.55 5.95
C GLU A 220 0.10 13.62 6.07
N MET A 221 0.75 13.28 4.95
CA MET A 221 1.81 12.27 4.90
C MET A 221 3.04 12.69 4.07
N ALA A 222 3.02 13.82 3.37
CA ALA A 222 4.06 14.17 2.40
C ALA A 222 4.89 15.38 2.84
N CYS A 223 6.11 15.46 2.34
CA CYS A 223 6.77 16.75 2.18
C CYS A 223 6.24 17.44 0.92
N GLU A 224 6.45 18.75 0.83
CA GLU A 224 6.03 19.57 -0.31
C GLU A 224 6.50 18.97 -1.65
N ASN A 225 5.64 19.06 -2.66
CA ASN A 225 5.90 18.62 -4.04
C ASN A 225 6.23 17.13 -4.23
N ARG A 226 5.92 16.27 -3.26
CA ARG A 226 6.07 14.82 -3.42
C ARG A 226 5.20 14.30 -4.56
N THR A 227 5.72 13.37 -5.34
CA THR A 227 5.01 12.66 -6.40
C THR A 227 4.87 11.16 -6.09
N TRP A 228 4.02 10.47 -6.85
CA TRP A 228 3.95 9.00 -6.77
C TRP A 228 5.24 8.32 -7.22
N ASP A 229 5.99 8.92 -8.14
CA ASP A 229 7.24 8.36 -8.62
C ASP A 229 8.30 8.36 -7.49
N ASP A 230 8.25 9.36 -6.59
CA ASP A 230 9.06 9.42 -5.38
C ASP A 230 8.66 8.36 -4.35
N ILE A 231 7.35 8.14 -4.15
CA ILE A 231 6.84 7.07 -3.27
C ILE A 231 7.36 5.73 -3.76
N GLU A 232 7.20 5.45 -5.03
CA GLU A 232 7.65 4.22 -5.64
C GLU A 232 9.18 4.08 -5.58
N ALA A 233 9.95 5.12 -5.92
CA ALA A 233 11.41 5.06 -5.79
C ALA A 233 11.86 4.70 -4.36
N LYS A 234 11.15 5.23 -3.35
CA LYS A 234 11.37 4.88 -1.94
C LYS A 234 11.00 3.43 -1.64
N LEU A 235 9.80 2.98 -2.01
CA LEU A 235 9.33 1.61 -1.75
C LEU A 235 10.18 0.54 -2.47
N GLU A 236 10.88 0.89 -3.54
CA GLU A 236 11.77 -0.03 -4.25
C GLU A 236 12.99 -0.46 -3.41
N VAL A 237 13.45 0.43 -2.54
CA VAL A 237 14.71 0.26 -1.81
C VAL A 237 14.51 0.02 -0.31
N VAL A 238 13.35 0.36 0.24
CA VAL A 238 13.06 0.10 1.66
C VAL A 238 12.59 -1.33 1.90
N VAL A 239 12.89 -1.83 3.09
CA VAL A 239 12.34 -3.09 3.59
C VAL A 239 10.89 -2.83 4.08
N PRO A 240 9.86 -3.56 3.61
CA PRO A 240 8.48 -3.34 4.04
C PRO A 240 8.33 -3.43 5.55
N LEU A 241 7.60 -2.52 6.19
CA LEU A 241 7.39 -2.50 7.66
C LEU A 241 8.67 -2.50 8.51
N ALA A 242 9.79 -2.00 7.98
CA ALA A 242 11.07 -1.91 8.71
C ALA A 242 11.00 -1.10 10.01
N LEU A 243 10.01 -0.20 10.13
CA LEU A 243 9.80 0.67 11.29
C LEU A 243 8.77 0.10 12.29
N ALA A 244 8.06 -0.97 11.93
CA ALA A 244 7.16 -1.64 12.85
C ALA A 244 7.97 -2.30 13.97
N THR A 245 7.47 -2.26 15.21
CA THR A 245 8.11 -2.98 16.33
C THR A 245 7.48 -4.35 16.55
N GLU A 246 6.23 -4.53 16.13
CA GLU A 246 5.49 -5.78 16.25
C GLU A 246 4.68 -6.05 14.99
N LEU A 247 4.69 -7.30 14.56
CA LEU A 247 3.93 -7.78 13.41
C LEU A 247 2.98 -8.90 13.82
N PRO A 248 1.70 -8.79 13.47
CA PRO A 248 0.79 -9.92 13.40
C PRO A 248 1.39 -11.07 12.56
N ASP A 249 1.09 -12.30 12.97
CA ASP A 249 1.67 -13.51 12.38
C ASP A 249 1.45 -13.63 10.87
N ASP A 250 0.29 -13.19 10.36
CA ASP A 250 -0.02 -13.19 8.94
C ASP A 250 0.96 -12.34 8.11
N MET A 251 1.33 -11.16 8.61
CA MET A 251 2.33 -10.27 8.00
C MET A 251 3.75 -10.74 8.26
N ALA A 252 4.07 -11.20 9.47
CA ALA A 252 5.41 -11.70 9.80
C ALA A 252 5.81 -12.88 8.92
N ARG A 253 4.86 -13.78 8.58
CA ARG A 253 5.08 -14.91 7.68
C ARG A 253 5.36 -14.46 6.26
N ILE A 254 4.52 -13.58 5.72
CA ILE A 254 4.59 -13.23 4.29
C ILE A 254 5.87 -12.44 3.96
N LEU A 255 6.38 -11.67 4.91
CA LEU A 255 7.64 -10.93 4.76
C LEU A 255 8.89 -11.85 4.80
N CYS A 256 8.76 -13.10 5.25
CA CYS A 256 9.81 -14.10 5.09
C CYS A 256 9.90 -14.59 3.64
N ASP A 257 8.75 -14.80 3.01
CA ASP A 257 8.64 -15.35 1.65
C ASP A 257 8.89 -14.25 0.59
N TYR A 258 8.50 -13.02 0.89
CA TYR A 258 8.58 -11.86 0.01
C TYR A 258 9.15 -10.64 0.77
N PRO A 259 10.48 -10.56 0.94
CA PRO A 259 11.14 -9.54 1.78
C PRO A 259 11.17 -8.12 1.19
N SER A 260 10.70 -7.92 -0.04
CA SER A 260 10.70 -6.62 -0.73
C SER A 260 9.32 -6.25 -1.27
N TYR A 261 9.05 -4.95 -1.43
CA TYR A 261 7.81 -4.49 -2.05
C TYR A 261 7.61 -5.03 -3.48
N PRO A 262 8.62 -4.97 -4.39
CA PRO A 262 8.48 -5.57 -5.71
C PRO A 262 8.04 -7.05 -5.68
N GLU A 263 8.58 -7.85 -4.75
CA GLU A 263 8.20 -9.25 -4.58
C GLU A 263 6.78 -9.39 -4.00
N LEU A 264 6.39 -8.58 -3.01
CA LEU A 264 5.03 -8.57 -2.46
C LEU A 264 4.00 -8.19 -3.55
N PHE A 265 4.30 -7.22 -4.41
CA PHE A 265 3.45 -6.82 -5.53
C PHE A 265 3.37 -7.88 -6.62
N ALA A 266 4.46 -8.59 -6.90
CA ALA A 266 4.46 -9.72 -7.83
C ALA A 266 3.60 -10.87 -7.28
N TRP A 267 3.74 -11.18 -6.00
CA TRP A 267 2.97 -12.21 -5.31
C TRP A 267 1.47 -11.92 -5.30
N ALA A 268 1.06 -10.70 -4.96
CA ALA A 268 -0.35 -10.33 -4.88
C ALA A 268 -1.03 -10.18 -6.26
N PHE A 269 -0.27 -10.04 -7.35
CA PHE A 269 -0.76 -9.84 -8.72
C PHE A 269 -0.07 -10.79 -9.73
N PRO A 270 -0.25 -12.12 -9.60
CA PRO A 270 0.53 -13.10 -10.36
C PRO A 270 0.13 -13.20 -11.84
N ASN A 271 -1.13 -12.94 -12.19
CA ASN A 271 -1.70 -13.14 -13.53
C ASN A 271 -2.27 -11.86 -14.14
N ASP A 272 -1.76 -10.70 -13.73
CA ASP A 272 -2.24 -9.43 -14.26
C ASP A 272 -1.77 -9.27 -15.73
N PRO A 273 -2.68 -9.26 -16.73
CA PRO A 273 -2.31 -9.14 -18.15
C PRO A 273 -1.61 -7.80 -18.46
N TRP A 274 -1.66 -6.84 -17.53
CA TRP A 274 -0.98 -5.55 -17.63
C TRP A 274 0.46 -5.59 -17.12
N SER A 275 0.97 -6.77 -16.72
CA SER A 275 2.33 -6.99 -16.21
C SER A 275 3.46 -6.52 -17.14
N ALA A 276 3.20 -6.40 -18.45
CA ALA A 276 4.15 -5.87 -19.42
C ALA A 276 4.09 -4.33 -19.62
N GLN A 277 3.00 -3.66 -19.19
CA GLN A 277 2.78 -2.22 -19.40
C GLN A 277 2.73 -1.41 -18.08
N ARG A 278 2.41 -2.05 -16.96
CA ARG A 278 2.38 -1.46 -15.61
C ARG A 278 3.41 -2.14 -14.74
N THR A 279 4.52 -1.44 -14.52
CA THR A 279 5.51 -1.77 -13.50
C THR A 279 4.84 -1.86 -12.12
N TRP A 280 5.44 -2.59 -11.17
CA TRP A 280 4.93 -2.73 -9.79
C TRP A 280 4.54 -1.38 -9.14
N ARG A 281 5.20 -0.32 -9.59
CA ARG A 281 4.90 1.11 -9.44
C ARG A 281 3.42 1.47 -9.57
N SER A 282 2.80 1.14 -10.70
CA SER A 282 1.36 1.37 -10.92
C SER A 282 0.45 0.48 -10.05
N ARG A 283 0.96 -0.63 -9.50
CA ARG A 283 0.20 -1.55 -8.64
C ARG A 283 0.06 -1.03 -7.21
N SER A 284 1.06 -0.29 -6.73
CA SER A 284 1.02 0.36 -5.40
C SER A 284 -0.17 1.31 -5.24
N ARG A 285 -0.60 1.89 -6.36
CA ARG A 285 -1.73 2.81 -6.49
C ARG A 285 -3.11 2.13 -6.38
N LEU A 286 -3.20 0.80 -6.51
CA LEU A 286 -4.47 0.03 -6.45
C LEU A 286 -4.67 -0.74 -5.13
N THR A 287 -3.62 -0.90 -4.33
CA THR A 287 -3.59 -1.87 -3.22
C THR A 287 -3.83 -1.29 -1.84
N SER A 288 -3.57 0.00 -1.63
CA SER A 288 -3.63 0.65 -0.31
C SER A 288 -5.02 0.57 0.36
N VAL A 289 -6.04 0.13 -0.37
CA VAL A 289 -7.45 0.25 0.02
C VAL A 289 -8.18 -1.06 0.13
N ARG A 290 -7.49 -2.17 -0.16
CA ARG A 290 -8.15 -3.47 -0.07
C ARG A 290 -8.37 -3.92 1.36
N TRP A 291 -7.47 -3.54 2.26
CA TRP A 291 -7.62 -3.90 3.66
C TRP A 291 -8.83 -3.21 4.31
N SER A 292 -9.12 -1.96 3.96
CA SER A 292 -10.33 -1.27 4.41
C SER A 292 -11.59 -1.90 3.83
N ARG A 293 -11.54 -2.48 2.62
CA ARG A 293 -12.65 -3.26 2.03
C ARG A 293 -13.02 -4.55 2.77
N THR A 294 -12.13 -5.09 3.61
CA THR A 294 -12.34 -6.39 4.26
C THR A 294 -12.63 -6.33 5.75
N ARG A 295 -12.75 -5.14 6.34
CA ARG A 295 -13.06 -5.01 7.77
C ARG A 295 -14.53 -4.72 8.01
N LEU A 296 -15.25 -5.77 8.38
CA LEU A 296 -16.49 -5.65 9.12
C LEU A 296 -16.17 -5.37 10.61
N PRO A 297 -17.10 -4.76 11.38
CA PRO A 297 -16.92 -4.46 12.80
C PRO A 297 -16.48 -5.64 13.69
N SER A 298 -16.68 -6.88 13.25
CA SER A 298 -16.34 -8.12 13.99
C SER A 298 -14.94 -8.70 13.71
N MET A 299 -14.18 -8.19 12.73
CA MET A 299 -12.88 -8.75 12.34
C MET A 299 -11.71 -7.97 12.97
N SER A 300 -11.49 -8.17 14.27
CA SER A 300 -10.40 -7.58 15.05
C SER A 300 -9.13 -8.44 15.02
N GLY A 301 -8.24 -8.22 14.05
CA GLY A 301 -6.84 -8.64 14.16
C GLY A 301 -5.98 -7.51 14.75
N PRO A 302 -4.97 -7.81 15.59
CA PRO A 302 -4.11 -6.78 16.16
C PRO A 302 -3.42 -5.98 15.03
N PRO A 303 -3.32 -4.65 15.15
CA PRO A 303 -2.55 -3.83 14.21
C PRO A 303 -1.06 -4.12 14.33
N ALA A 304 -0.28 -3.82 13.29
CA ALA A 304 1.15 -3.61 13.50
C ALA A 304 1.29 -2.31 14.31
N THR A 305 2.01 -2.36 15.43
CA THR A 305 2.13 -1.23 16.35
C THR A 305 3.58 -0.84 16.55
N ARG A 306 3.78 0.45 16.81
CA ARG A 306 4.87 0.98 17.62
C ARG A 306 4.29 1.28 19.01
N PRO A 307 4.92 0.89 20.14
CA PRO A 307 4.58 1.52 21.41
C PRO A 307 4.92 3.01 21.27
N ARG A 308 3.95 3.88 21.53
CA ARG A 308 4.18 5.33 21.59
C ARG A 308 5.03 5.67 22.81
#